data_AF-A0A7X7J0W5-F1
#
_entry.id   AF-A0A7X7J0W5-F1
#
_cell.length_a   1.000
_cell.length_b   1.000
_cell.length_c   1.000
_cell.angle_alpha   90.00
_cell.angle_beta   90.00
_cell.angle_gamma   90.00
#
_symmetry.space_group_name_H-M   'P 1'
#
loop_
_entity.id
_entity.type
_entity.pdbx_description
1 polymer ?
#
loop_
_entity_poly.entity_id
_entity_poly.type
_entity_poly.pdbx_seq_one_letter_code
_entity_poly.pdbx_strand_id
1 'polypeptide(L)'
;MPCKRLAAGALLVGSLVFLGCMGQRNQEMSRQESAVTSSPAMTKASTQPATDRYTADGFLKPEYWPKTVQEAVDFLMTEVPDESKREIMSTAREDVIGKYHFWLGMSIRNGFGLWANNDALLKDCAMRDPGILRLLRENPGVVFSGPDHDEYLKNHPSTQPVEVIYYHPDSASSIIIEALWDRLHGSSEQAR
;
A
#
# COMPACT_ATOMS: atom_id res chain seq x y z
N MET A 1 -55.16 -6.33 33.23
CA MET A 1 -55.76 -7.08 32.09
C MET A 1 -56.99 -6.33 31.62
N PRO A 2 -57.38 -6.32 30.32
CA PRO A 2 -56.86 -7.01 29.13
C PRO A 2 -56.06 -6.05 28.19
N CYS A 3 -55.07 -6.43 27.38
CA CYS A 3 -54.91 -7.45 26.31
C CYS A 3 -55.61 -7.14 24.97
N LYS A 4 -54.81 -6.81 23.94
CA LYS A 4 -54.84 -7.26 22.51
C LYS A 4 -53.74 -6.52 21.73
N ARG A 5 -52.64 -7.21 21.33
CA ARG A 5 -52.31 -7.78 19.99
C ARG A 5 -51.95 -6.70 18.93
N LEU A 6 -51.03 -6.83 17.97
CA LEU A 6 -49.88 -7.68 17.58
C LEU A 6 -49.57 -7.26 16.11
N ALA A 7 -48.33 -6.95 15.73
CA ALA A 7 -47.74 -7.08 14.36
C ALA A 7 -46.35 -6.40 14.40
N ALA A 8 -45.21 -7.09 14.30
CA ALA A 8 -44.65 -7.84 13.17
C ALA A 8 -44.38 -6.94 11.94
N GLY A 9 -43.11 -6.62 11.72
CA GLY A 9 -42.62 -5.89 10.55
C GLY A 9 -41.13 -6.14 10.37
N ALA A 10 -40.81 -7.32 9.83
CA ALA A 10 -39.48 -7.66 9.34
C ALA A 10 -39.16 -6.84 8.09
N LEU A 11 -37.96 -6.27 8.01
CA LEU A 11 -37.42 -5.71 6.78
C LEU A 11 -36.18 -6.51 6.39
N LEU A 12 -36.35 -7.23 5.29
CA LEU A 12 -35.36 -8.03 4.59
C LEU A 12 -34.16 -7.17 4.17
N VAL A 13 -32.95 -7.59 4.53
CA VAL A 13 -31.74 -7.16 3.83
C VAL A 13 -31.59 -8.12 2.64
N GLY A 14 -32.02 -7.64 1.48
CA GLY A 14 -31.99 -8.38 0.23
C GLY A 14 -30.56 -8.49 -0.31
N SER A 15 -30.15 -9.73 -0.55
CA SER A 15 -29.00 -10.10 -1.37
C SER A 15 -29.12 -9.49 -2.77
N LEU A 16 -28.09 -8.76 -3.21
CA LEU A 16 -27.91 -8.34 -4.59
C LEU A 16 -26.90 -9.28 -5.26
N VAL A 17 -27.44 -10.37 -5.80
CA VAL A 17 -26.81 -11.17 -6.86
C VAL A 17 -27.12 -10.47 -8.17
N PHE A 18 -26.11 -9.93 -8.85
CA PHE A 18 -26.25 -9.44 -10.22
C PHE A 18 -25.96 -10.58 -11.21
N LEU A 19 -27.03 -11.13 -11.78
CA LEU A 19 -27.04 -11.96 -12.98
C LEU A 19 -27.20 -11.03 -14.20
N GLY A 20 -26.46 -11.30 -15.27
CA GLY A 20 -26.19 -10.35 -16.35
C GLY A 20 -27.24 -10.17 -17.46
N CYS A 21 -26.84 -9.40 -18.48
CA CYS A 21 -27.35 -9.34 -19.85
C CYS A 21 -26.23 -8.74 -20.73
N MET A 22 -25.62 -9.52 -21.64
CA MET A 22 -25.92 -9.60 -23.09
C MET A 22 -25.27 -8.50 -23.96
N GLY A 23 -24.51 -8.93 -24.98
CA GLY A 23 -24.17 -8.10 -26.15
C GLY A 23 -22.92 -8.54 -26.92
N GLN A 24 -23.04 -9.56 -27.78
CA GLN A 24 -21.97 -10.07 -28.66
C GLN A 24 -21.72 -9.20 -29.91
N ARG A 25 -20.54 -9.44 -30.50
CA ARG A 25 -20.16 -9.45 -31.95
C ARG A 25 -19.25 -8.30 -32.40
N ASN A 26 -18.02 -8.65 -32.79
CA ASN A 26 -17.59 -8.56 -34.18
C ASN A 26 -16.39 -9.46 -34.45
N GLN A 27 -16.52 -10.31 -35.48
CA GLN A 27 -15.46 -11.07 -36.13
C GLN A 27 -14.89 -10.22 -37.29
N GLU A 28 -13.57 -10.02 -37.27
CA GLU A 28 -12.61 -10.46 -38.30
C GLU A 28 -12.82 -10.08 -39.78
N MET A 29 -11.85 -9.31 -40.33
CA MET A 29 -11.39 -9.46 -41.71
C MET A 29 -9.98 -8.87 -41.90
N SER A 30 -9.30 -9.36 -42.94
CA SER A 30 -7.87 -9.61 -43.05
C SER A 30 -7.08 -8.61 -43.92
N ARG A 31 -5.74 -8.68 -43.80
CA ARG A 31 -4.66 -8.38 -44.79
C ARG A 31 -4.32 -6.92 -45.16
N GLN A 32 -3.09 -6.51 -44.85
CA GLN A 32 -1.98 -6.46 -45.83
C GLN A 32 -0.61 -6.20 -45.16
N GLU A 33 0.44 -6.86 -45.68
CA GLU A 33 1.84 -6.81 -45.25
C GLU A 33 2.68 -5.76 -46.02
N SER A 34 3.84 -5.46 -45.41
CA SER A 34 5.15 -5.07 -46.00
C SER A 34 5.56 -3.59 -46.01
N ALA A 35 6.56 -3.26 -45.18
CA ALA A 35 7.90 -2.83 -45.63
C ALA A 35 8.88 -2.71 -44.45
N VAL A 36 10.09 -3.23 -44.66
CA VAL A 36 11.26 -3.28 -43.77
C VAL A 36 12.07 -1.98 -43.85
N THR A 37 12.64 -1.49 -42.73
CA THR A 37 14.03 -0.94 -42.64
C THR A 37 14.45 -0.62 -41.18
N SER A 38 15.29 -1.50 -40.62
CA SER A 38 16.46 -1.33 -39.73
C SER A 38 16.62 -0.19 -38.67
N SER A 39 16.62 -0.61 -37.38
CA SER A 39 17.53 -0.33 -36.22
C SER A 39 17.79 1.09 -35.65
N PRO A 40 18.26 1.25 -34.37
CA PRO A 40 18.69 0.23 -33.40
C PRO A 40 17.96 0.23 -32.03
N ALA A 41 18.19 -0.86 -31.31
CA ALA A 41 17.63 -1.27 -30.04
C ALA A 41 17.57 -0.19 -28.95
N MET A 42 16.35 0.19 -28.57
CA MET A 42 16.06 0.54 -27.18
C MET A 42 15.74 -0.74 -26.42
N THR A 43 16.47 -0.93 -25.34
CA THR A 43 16.36 -1.97 -24.34
C THR A 43 14.89 -2.28 -24.05
N LYS A 44 14.46 -3.52 -24.29
CA LYS A 44 13.13 -4.00 -23.91
C LYS A 44 12.96 -3.75 -22.41
N ALA A 45 12.10 -2.81 -22.05
CA ALA A 45 11.48 -2.84 -20.74
C ALA A 45 10.84 -4.22 -20.60
N SER A 46 11.38 -5.01 -19.66
CA SER A 46 10.89 -6.34 -19.36
C SER A 46 9.49 -6.21 -18.78
N THR A 47 8.47 -6.27 -19.62
CA THR A 47 7.09 -6.50 -19.20
C THR A 47 7.00 -7.95 -18.75
N GLN A 48 7.52 -8.25 -17.57
CA GLN A 48 7.13 -9.47 -16.86
C GLN A 48 5.62 -9.38 -16.60
N PRO A 49 4.86 -10.47 -16.78
CA PRO A 49 3.45 -10.47 -16.41
C PRO A 49 3.35 -10.10 -14.92
N ALA A 50 2.41 -9.20 -14.60
CA ALA A 50 2.22 -8.61 -13.26
C ALA A 50 2.07 -9.65 -12.12
N THR A 51 1.87 -10.91 -12.46
CA THR A 51 1.73 -12.05 -11.55
C THR A 51 3.05 -12.59 -11.00
N ASP A 52 4.21 -12.31 -11.59
CA ASP A 52 5.50 -12.90 -11.16
C ASP A 52 6.10 -12.22 -9.91
N ARG A 53 5.68 -11.00 -9.59
CA ARG A 53 6.18 -10.28 -8.39
C ARG A 53 5.52 -10.74 -7.08
N TYR A 54 4.48 -11.55 -7.16
CA TYR A 54 3.73 -12.03 -6.01
C TYR A 54 4.09 -13.47 -5.64
N THR A 55 4.01 -13.78 -4.36
CA THR A 55 4.04 -15.14 -3.81
C THR A 55 2.72 -15.86 -4.13
N ALA A 56 2.67 -17.18 -3.93
CA ALA A 56 1.47 -17.97 -4.20
C ALA A 56 0.26 -17.56 -3.35
N ASP A 57 0.52 -16.97 -2.19
CA ASP A 57 -0.45 -16.39 -1.24
C ASP A 57 -0.78 -14.92 -1.53
N GLY A 58 -0.22 -14.33 -2.59
CA GLY A 58 -0.62 -13.01 -3.09
C GLY A 58 0.10 -11.82 -2.45
N PHE A 59 1.18 -12.02 -1.69
CA PHE A 59 2.02 -10.94 -1.17
C PHE A 59 3.18 -10.64 -2.10
N LEU A 60 3.75 -9.43 -2.04
CA LEU A 60 4.96 -9.15 -2.81
C LEU A 60 6.13 -9.99 -2.28
N LYS A 61 6.93 -10.54 -3.20
CA LYS A 61 8.19 -11.18 -2.82
C LYS A 61 9.16 -10.12 -2.25
N PRO A 62 10.06 -10.49 -1.31
CA PRO A 62 10.96 -9.55 -0.66
C PRO A 62 11.81 -8.67 -1.59
N GLU A 63 12.16 -9.20 -2.77
CA GLU A 63 12.91 -8.47 -3.81
C GLU A 63 12.14 -7.28 -4.38
N TYR A 64 10.80 -7.28 -4.28
CA TYR A 64 9.91 -6.24 -4.80
C TYR A 64 9.29 -5.36 -3.73
N TRP A 65 9.65 -5.54 -2.45
CA TRP A 65 9.16 -4.65 -1.41
C TRP A 65 9.69 -3.22 -1.63
N PRO A 66 8.82 -2.19 -1.53
CA PRO A 66 9.27 -0.80 -1.60
C PRO A 66 10.22 -0.52 -0.44
N LYS A 67 11.25 0.28 -0.69
CA LYS A 67 12.29 0.65 0.28
C LYS A 67 12.14 2.07 0.80
N THR A 68 11.28 2.87 0.15
CA THR A 68 10.95 4.24 0.57
C THR A 68 9.43 4.46 0.60
N VAL A 69 8.98 5.45 1.35
CA VAL A 69 7.56 5.86 1.36
C VAL A 69 7.13 6.29 -0.05
N GLN A 70 8.00 6.91 -0.84
CA GLN A 70 7.66 7.31 -2.21
C GLN A 70 7.41 6.09 -3.11
N GLU A 71 8.29 5.09 -3.06
CA GLU A 71 8.10 3.83 -3.80
C GLU A 71 6.82 3.09 -3.36
N ALA A 72 6.54 3.09 -2.05
CA ALA A 72 5.32 2.52 -1.50
C ALA A 72 4.07 3.24 -2.02
N VAL A 73 4.09 4.58 -2.05
CA VAL A 73 3.00 5.39 -2.61
C VAL A 73 2.85 5.18 -4.11
N ASP A 74 3.94 5.16 -4.88
CA ASP A 74 3.89 4.93 -6.33
C ASP A 74 3.34 3.54 -6.68
N PHE A 75 3.69 2.53 -5.88
CA PHE A 75 3.08 1.21 -5.94
C PHE A 75 1.58 1.28 -5.68
N LEU A 76 1.14 1.93 -4.58
CA LEU A 76 -0.29 2.06 -4.26
C LEU A 76 -1.06 2.86 -5.32
N MET A 77 -0.46 3.88 -5.92
CA MET A 77 -1.07 4.63 -7.01
C MET A 77 -1.37 3.76 -8.24
N THR A 78 -0.56 2.72 -8.45
CA THR A 78 -0.71 1.76 -9.55
C THR A 78 -1.70 0.64 -9.19
N GLU A 79 -1.62 0.10 -7.97
CA GLU A 79 -2.39 -1.08 -7.56
C GLU A 79 -3.77 -0.77 -6.97
N VAL A 80 -3.92 0.35 -6.27
CA VAL A 80 -5.20 0.71 -5.67
C VAL A 80 -6.16 1.16 -6.79
N PRO A 81 -7.35 0.54 -6.90
CA PRO A 81 -8.32 0.91 -7.93
C PRO A 81 -8.73 2.38 -7.86
N ASP A 82 -9.07 2.97 -9.00
CA ASP A 82 -9.46 4.39 -9.09
C ASP A 82 -10.68 4.73 -8.23
N GLU A 83 -11.59 3.78 -8.01
CA GLU A 83 -12.71 3.95 -7.07
C GLU A 83 -12.22 4.13 -5.64
N SER A 84 -11.37 3.23 -5.14
CA SER A 84 -10.79 3.33 -3.80
C SER A 84 -9.92 4.58 -3.64
N LYS A 85 -9.14 4.97 -4.68
CA LYS A 85 -8.39 6.24 -4.66
C LYS A 85 -9.30 7.45 -4.55
N ARG A 86 -10.44 7.47 -5.26
CA ARG A 86 -11.44 8.55 -5.13
C ARG A 86 -12.05 8.60 -3.73
N GLU A 87 -12.32 7.44 -3.13
CA GLU A 87 -12.83 7.37 -1.76
C GLU A 87 -11.84 7.95 -0.75
N ILE A 88 -10.57 7.54 -0.85
CA ILE A 88 -9.47 8.06 -0.01
C ILE A 88 -9.34 9.57 -0.20
N MET A 89 -9.37 10.06 -1.45
CA MET A 89 -9.30 11.48 -1.77
C MET A 89 -10.48 12.27 -1.19
N SER A 90 -11.67 11.68 -1.08
CA SER A 90 -12.85 12.35 -0.50
C SER A 90 -12.89 12.37 1.03
N THR A 91 -11.98 11.65 1.69
CA THR A 91 -11.91 11.55 3.14
C THR A 91 -11.12 12.73 3.71
N ALA A 92 -11.64 13.36 4.77
CA ALA A 92 -10.92 14.41 5.50
C ALA A 92 -9.59 13.89 6.06
N ARG A 93 -8.56 14.74 6.09
CA ARG A 93 -7.21 14.34 6.51
C ARG A 93 -7.22 13.69 7.90
N GLU A 94 -8.00 14.25 8.81
CA GLU A 94 -8.07 13.81 10.21
C GLU A 94 -8.72 12.42 10.36
N ASP A 95 -9.55 12.02 9.39
CA ASP A 95 -10.25 10.74 9.39
C ASP A 95 -9.52 9.65 8.60
N VAL A 96 -8.51 10.01 7.79
CA VAL A 96 -7.87 9.09 6.84
C VAL A 96 -7.27 7.88 7.54
N ILE A 97 -6.58 8.09 8.66
CA ILE A 97 -5.99 7.02 9.44
C ILE A 97 -7.07 6.18 10.12
N GLY A 98 -8.07 6.82 10.75
CA GLY A 98 -9.15 6.11 11.45
C GLY A 98 -9.93 5.16 10.54
N LYS A 99 -10.18 5.58 9.28
CA LYS A 99 -10.91 4.76 8.31
C LYS A 99 -10.05 3.68 7.65
N TYR A 100 -8.77 3.97 7.39
CA TYR A 100 -7.96 3.14 6.49
C TYR A 100 -6.83 2.38 7.17
N HIS A 101 -6.52 2.65 8.43
CA HIS A 101 -5.52 1.88 9.19
C HIS A 101 -5.82 0.37 9.23
N PHE A 102 -7.10 -0.01 9.40
CA PHE A 102 -7.44 -1.42 9.56
C PHE A 102 -7.28 -2.20 8.27
N TRP A 103 -7.90 -1.80 7.17
CA TRP A 103 -7.79 -2.56 5.92
C TRP A 103 -6.55 -2.16 5.10
N LEU A 104 -6.31 -0.86 4.86
CA LEU A 104 -5.20 -0.41 3.99
C LEU A 104 -3.89 -0.63 4.71
N GLY A 105 -3.87 -0.21 5.97
CA GLY A 105 -2.71 -0.38 6.82
C GLY A 105 -2.37 -1.85 6.98
N MET A 106 -3.34 -2.76 7.10
CA MET A 106 -3.06 -4.21 7.16
C MET A 106 -2.50 -4.74 5.84
N SER A 107 -3.07 -4.37 4.70
CA SER A 107 -2.54 -4.74 3.38
C SER A 107 -1.12 -4.21 3.17
N ILE A 108 -0.83 -2.98 3.58
CA ILE A 108 0.51 -2.36 3.52
C ILE A 108 1.49 -3.13 4.41
N ARG A 109 1.14 -3.36 5.68
CA ARG A 109 2.00 -4.06 6.66
C ARG A 109 2.41 -5.45 6.17
N ASN A 110 1.43 -6.21 5.66
CA ASN A 110 1.66 -7.57 5.19
C ASN A 110 2.34 -7.60 3.81
N GLY A 111 1.86 -6.77 2.89
CA GLY A 111 2.34 -6.75 1.50
C GLY A 111 3.73 -6.17 1.34
N PHE A 112 4.14 -5.23 2.18
CA PHE A 112 5.46 -4.59 2.11
C PHE A 112 6.47 -5.17 3.12
N GLY A 113 6.12 -6.24 3.83
CA GLY A 113 7.03 -6.90 4.75
C GLY A 113 7.43 -6.07 5.97
N LEU A 114 6.54 -5.22 6.48
CA LEU A 114 6.83 -4.37 7.65
C LEU A 114 6.98 -5.18 8.95
N TRP A 115 6.32 -6.33 9.05
CA TRP A 115 6.50 -7.29 10.16
C TRP A 115 7.68 -8.25 9.95
N ALA A 116 8.27 -8.22 8.76
CA ALA A 116 9.48 -8.97 8.43
C ALA A 116 10.66 -7.99 8.41
N ASN A 117 11.62 -8.16 7.51
CA ASN A 117 12.88 -7.39 7.53
C ASN A 117 12.93 -6.30 6.45
N ASN A 118 11.84 -5.56 6.24
CA ASN A 118 11.86 -4.38 5.38
C ASN A 118 12.34 -3.12 6.14
N ASP A 119 13.52 -3.21 6.75
CA ASP A 119 14.09 -2.17 7.60
C ASP A 119 14.30 -0.85 6.86
N ALA A 120 14.58 -0.93 5.56
CA ALA A 120 14.74 0.24 4.70
C ALA A 120 13.46 1.10 4.69
N LEU A 121 12.31 0.47 4.48
CA LEU A 121 11.02 1.18 4.46
C LEU A 121 10.62 1.65 5.85
N LEU A 122 10.81 0.83 6.88
CA LEU A 122 10.52 1.24 8.26
C LEU A 122 11.36 2.45 8.68
N LYS A 123 12.64 2.47 8.29
CA LYS A 123 13.53 3.60 8.52
C LYS A 123 13.08 4.84 7.75
N ASP A 124 12.70 4.72 6.48
CA ASP A 124 12.20 5.87 5.71
C ASP A 124 10.90 6.44 6.31
N CYS A 125 10.01 5.57 6.82
CA CYS A 125 8.82 6.01 7.55
C CYS A 125 9.19 6.74 8.85
N ALA A 126 10.10 6.18 9.64
CA ALA A 126 10.56 6.77 10.90
C ALA A 126 11.22 8.14 10.70
N MET A 127 11.94 8.35 9.60
CA MET A 127 12.56 9.65 9.28
C MET A 127 11.53 10.73 8.92
N ARG A 128 10.28 10.36 8.61
CA ARG A 128 9.17 11.27 8.30
C ARG A 128 8.27 11.54 9.50
N ASP A 129 8.40 10.74 10.56
CA ASP A 129 7.71 10.96 11.82
C ASP A 129 8.36 12.11 12.60
N PRO A 130 7.66 13.23 12.86
CA PRO A 130 8.24 14.39 13.54
C PRO A 130 8.76 14.07 14.96
N GLY A 131 8.12 13.12 15.66
CA GLY A 131 8.54 12.70 16.98
C GLY A 131 9.86 11.94 16.94
N ILE A 132 9.97 10.96 16.04
CA ILE A 132 11.20 10.19 15.86
C ILE A 132 12.33 11.06 15.31
N LEU A 133 12.05 11.91 14.32
CA LEU A 133 13.04 12.81 13.74
C LEU A 133 13.63 13.77 14.80
N ARG A 134 12.79 14.22 15.74
CA ARG A 134 13.23 15.02 16.89
C ARG A 134 14.15 14.20 17.80
N LEU A 135 13.76 12.98 18.16
CA LEU A 135 14.58 12.10 19.01
C LEU A 135 15.95 11.81 18.40
N LEU A 136 16.00 11.51 17.10
CA LEU A 136 17.25 11.26 16.37
C LEU A 136 18.16 12.50 16.33
N ARG A 137 17.57 13.70 16.22
CA ARG A 137 18.32 14.97 16.26
C ARG A 137 18.90 15.24 17.65
N GLU A 138 18.13 14.97 18.69
CA GLU A 138 18.54 15.19 20.08
C GLU A 138 19.56 14.14 20.55
N ASN A 139 19.57 12.95 19.93
CA ASN A 139 20.39 11.81 20.33
C ASN A 139 21.12 11.16 19.13
N PRO A 140 22.25 11.71 18.66
CA PRO A 140 22.95 11.21 17.47
C PRO A 140 23.56 9.81 17.63
N GLY A 141 23.61 9.26 18.85
CA GLY A 141 24.06 7.89 19.13
C GLY A 141 22.98 6.82 19.00
N VAL A 142 21.73 7.21 18.71
CA VAL A 142 20.61 6.29 18.53
C VAL A 142 20.67 5.62 17.17
N VAL A 143 20.48 4.31 17.15
CA VAL A 143 20.47 3.52 15.92
C VAL A 143 19.08 2.96 15.66
N PHE A 144 18.69 2.89 14.39
CA PHE A 144 17.43 2.27 13.97
C PHE A 144 17.59 0.75 13.94
N SER A 145 16.66 0.01 14.55
CA SER A 145 16.55 -1.43 14.38
C SER A 145 15.18 -1.79 13.84
N GLY A 146 15.16 -2.70 12.88
CA GLY A 146 13.93 -3.37 12.44
C GLY A 146 13.24 -4.16 13.55
N PRO A 147 12.14 -4.86 13.23
CA PRO A 147 11.35 -5.62 14.19
C PRO A 147 12.09 -6.77 14.86
N ASP A 148 13.19 -7.26 14.27
CA ASP A 148 14.05 -8.25 14.93
C ASP A 148 15.23 -7.60 15.67
N HIS A 149 14.90 -6.88 16.75
CA HIS A 149 15.89 -6.24 17.62
C HIS A 149 16.86 -7.26 18.24
N ASP A 150 16.36 -8.43 18.63
CA ASP A 150 17.17 -9.48 19.24
C ASP A 150 18.19 -10.06 18.27
N GLU A 151 17.82 -10.26 16.99
CA GLU A 151 18.77 -10.64 15.93
C GLU A 151 19.82 -9.55 15.68
N TYR A 152 19.41 -8.28 15.66
CA TYR A 152 20.35 -7.16 15.53
C TYR A 152 21.41 -7.16 16.64
N LEU A 153 20.97 -7.30 17.91
CA LEU A 153 21.85 -7.36 19.09
C LEU A 153 22.79 -8.57 19.05
N LYS A 154 22.33 -9.74 18.58
CA LYS A 154 23.17 -10.95 18.44
C LYS A 154 24.30 -10.75 17.43
N ASN A 155 24.04 -10.04 16.34
CA ASN A 155 24.99 -9.82 15.25
C ASN A 155 25.96 -8.64 15.50
N HIS A 156 25.67 -7.79 16.50
CA HIS A 156 26.42 -6.58 16.79
C HIS A 156 26.81 -6.45 18.29
N PRO A 157 27.49 -7.45 18.89
CA PRO A 157 27.70 -7.52 20.35
C PRO A 157 28.67 -6.46 20.91
N SER A 158 29.50 -5.83 20.07
CA SER A 158 30.52 -4.85 20.47
C SER A 158 30.10 -3.39 20.29
N THR A 159 29.09 -3.13 19.48
CA THR A 159 28.36 -1.85 19.44
C THR A 159 27.21 -2.00 20.42
N GLN A 160 27.39 -1.58 21.66
CA GLN A 160 26.24 -1.27 22.51
C GLN A 160 25.60 -0.02 21.88
N PRO A 161 24.48 -0.10 21.14
CA PRO A 161 23.79 1.11 20.75
C PRO A 161 23.37 1.85 22.02
N VAL A 162 23.59 3.16 22.06
CA VAL A 162 23.27 3.97 23.23
C VAL A 162 21.76 3.97 23.50
N GLU A 163 20.97 3.74 22.46
CA GLU A 163 19.53 3.41 22.50
C GLU A 163 19.09 2.99 21.08
N VAL A 164 18.13 2.07 20.96
CA VAL A 164 17.62 1.57 19.68
C VAL A 164 16.17 1.99 19.50
N ILE A 165 15.87 2.63 18.37
CA ILE A 165 14.49 2.94 18.00
C ILE A 165 13.91 1.76 17.22
N TYR A 166 12.93 1.11 17.84
CA TYR A 166 11.98 0.24 17.15
C TYR A 166 10.82 1.11 16.63
N TYR A 167 10.59 1.10 15.32
CA TYR A 167 9.46 1.79 14.72
C TYR A 167 8.36 0.81 14.35
N HIS A 168 7.21 0.94 15.00
CA HIS A 168 6.14 -0.03 14.92
C HIS A 168 5.52 -0.07 13.51
N PRO A 169 5.29 -1.27 12.92
CA PRO A 169 4.68 -1.40 11.59
C PRO A 169 3.34 -0.68 11.41
N ASP A 170 2.53 -0.58 12.47
CA ASP A 170 1.26 0.18 12.45
C ASP A 170 1.50 1.68 12.23
N SER A 171 2.47 2.26 12.94
CA SER A 171 2.89 3.66 12.76
C SER A 171 3.43 3.89 11.35
N ALA A 172 4.29 2.99 10.86
CA ALA A 172 4.83 3.07 9.50
C ALA A 172 3.73 3.01 8.43
N SER A 173 2.74 2.15 8.58
CA SER A 173 1.62 2.09 7.64
C SER A 173 0.78 3.37 7.63
N SER A 174 0.66 4.05 8.77
CA SER A 174 -0.05 5.33 8.88
C SER A 174 0.68 6.43 8.10
N ILE A 175 2.02 6.51 8.21
CA ILE A 175 2.84 7.44 7.42
C ILE A 175 2.65 7.23 5.91
N ILE A 176 2.58 5.97 5.46
CA ILE A 176 2.37 5.65 4.04
C ILE A 176 0.96 6.05 3.59
N ILE A 177 -0.07 5.81 4.42
CA ILE A 177 -1.46 6.18 4.12
C ILE A 177 -1.60 7.71 4.00
N GLU A 178 -1.02 8.47 4.92
CA GLU A 178 -1.00 9.93 4.85
C GLU A 178 -0.28 10.43 3.60
N ALA A 179 0.88 9.85 3.28
CA ALA A 179 1.62 10.21 2.07
C ALA A 179 0.84 9.90 0.78
N LEU A 180 0.08 8.81 0.75
CA LEU A 180 -0.82 8.49 -0.36
C LEU A 180 -1.94 9.53 -0.47
N TRP A 181 -2.54 9.91 0.66
CA TRP A 181 -3.59 10.94 0.70
C TRP A 181 -3.06 12.29 0.19
N ASP A 182 -1.86 12.69 0.61
CA ASP A 182 -1.17 13.90 0.15
C ASP A 182 -0.92 13.86 -1.36
N ARG A 183 -0.47 12.71 -1.88
CA ARG A 183 -0.23 12.51 -3.31
C ARG A 183 -1.49 12.64 -4.16
N LEU A 184 -2.63 12.11 -3.68
CA LEU A 184 -3.91 12.21 -4.36
C LEU A 184 -4.40 13.66 -4.44
N HIS A 185 -4.24 14.44 -3.37
CA HIS A 185 -4.63 15.84 -3.33
C HIS A 185 -3.70 16.75 -4.16
N GLY A 186 -2.38 16.55 -4.07
CA GLY A 186 -1.42 17.32 -4.87
C GLY A 186 -1.53 17.05 -6.38
N SER A 187 -2.00 15.85 -6.78
CA SER A 187 -2.28 15.54 -8.19
C SER A 187 -3.59 16.19 -8.68
N SER A 188 -4.56 16.40 -7.78
CA SER A 188 -5.83 17.06 -8.12
C SER A 188 -5.70 18.56 -8.34
N GLU A 189 -4.75 19.22 -7.67
CA GLU A 189 -4.45 20.64 -7.87
C GLU A 189 -3.73 20.91 -9.21
N GLN A 190 -2.93 19.97 -9.70
CA GLN A 190 -2.21 20.09 -10.98
C GLN A 190 -3.10 19.81 -12.21
N ALA A 191 -4.29 19.24 -12.00
CA ALA A 191 -5.24 18.89 -13.05
C ALA A 191 -6.38 19.94 -13.23
N ARG A 192 -6.31 21.07 -12.53
CA ARG A 192 -7.23 22.22 -12.64
C ARG A 192 -6.55 23.40 -13.30
#